data_AF-A0A967HTL3-F1
#
_entry.id   AF-A0A967HTL3-F1
#
_cell.length_a   1.000
_cell.length_b   1.000
_cell.length_c   1.000
_cell.angle_alpha   90.00
_cell.angle_beta   90.00
_cell.angle_gamma   90.00
#
_symmetry.space_group_name_H-M   'P 1'
#
loop_
_entity.id
_entity.type
_entity.pdbx_description
1 polymer ?
#
loop_
_entity_poly.entity_id
_entity_poly.type
_entity_poly.pdbx_seq_one_letter_code
_entity_poly.pdbx_strand_id
1 'polypeptide(L)' 'MASDRPLVVTPHTGELERITSHRRDEVAADRVGVARAAAASLGATVLLKGIPSVVAAP' A
#
# COMPACT_ATOMS: atom_id res chain seq x y z
N MET A 1 -12.53 20.79 -3.70
CA MET A 1 -12.23 19.77 -4.73
C MET A 1 -11.85 18.47 -4.04
N ALA A 2 -11.91 17.31 -4.71
CA ALA A 2 -11.57 16.03 -4.08
C ALA A 2 -10.10 15.92 -3.61
N SER A 3 -9.22 16.76 -4.16
CA SER A 3 -7.76 16.75 -3.97
C SER A 3 -7.26 17.02 -2.55
N ASP A 4 -8.04 17.69 -1.69
CA ASP A 4 -7.59 18.09 -0.34
C ASP A 4 -8.09 17.15 0.77
N ARG A 5 -8.69 16.02 0.40
CA ARG A 5 -9.24 15.05 1.37
C ARG A 5 -8.24 13.94 1.63
N PRO A 6 -8.10 13.45 2.87
CA PRO A 6 -7.31 12.27 3.17
C PRO A 6 -7.74 11.08 2.30
N LEU A 7 -6.77 10.43 1.66
CA LEU A 7 -6.99 9.26 0.81
C LEU A 7 -6.56 7.99 1.54
N VAL A 8 -7.42 6.97 1.49
CA VAL A 8 -7.12 5.61 1.97
C VAL A 8 -7.25 4.64 0.81
N VAL A 9 -6.20 3.84 0.58
CA VAL A 9 -6.17 2.80 -0.45
C VAL A 9 -6.04 1.45 0.24
N THR A 10 -6.89 0.47 -0.10
CA THR A 10 -6.95 -0.82 0.61
C THR A 10 -6.63 -2.02 -0.29
N PRO A 11 -5.43 -2.07 -0.92
CA PRO A 11 -5.13 -3.10 -1.89
C PRO A 11 -4.89 -4.45 -1.22
N HIS A 12 -5.22 -5.55 -1.90
CA HIS A 12 -4.55 -6.83 -1.67
C HIS A 12 -3.24 -6.86 -2.46
N THR A 13 -2.38 -7.85 -2.22
CA THR A 13 -1.07 -7.97 -2.89
C THR A 13 -1.15 -7.82 -4.42
N GLY A 14 -2.11 -8.47 -5.08
CA GLY A 14 -2.28 -8.34 -6.53
C GLY A 14 -2.77 -6.98 -7.04
N GLU A 15 -3.50 -6.21 -6.23
CA GLU A 15 -3.89 -4.83 -6.54
C GLU A 15 -2.67 -3.92 -6.35
N LEU A 16 -1.92 -4.13 -5.27
CA LEU A 16 -0.70 -3.37 -4.96
C LEU A 16 0.35 -3.49 -6.07
N GLU A 17 0.56 -4.69 -6.59
CA GLU A 17 1.48 -4.94 -7.71
C GLU A 17 1.05 -4.23 -9.00
N ARG A 18 -0.24 -3.98 -9.21
CA ARG A 18 -0.74 -3.28 -10.41
C ARG A 18 -0.61 -1.77 -10.29
N ILE A 19 -0.72 -1.23 -9.09
CA ILE A 19 -0.72 0.23 -8.84
C ILE A 19 0.65 0.76 -8.43
N THR A 20 1.60 -0.13 -8.09
CA THR A 20 2.98 0.21 -7.71
C THR A 20 3.98 -0.61 -8.52
N SER A 21 5.28 -0.38 -8.34
CA SER A 21 6.34 -1.22 -8.93
C SER A 21 6.70 -2.45 -8.07
N HIS A 22 6.01 -2.67 -6.94
CA HIS A 22 6.31 -3.78 -6.05
C HIS A 22 5.76 -5.11 -6.55
N ARG A 23 6.64 -6.11 -6.66
CA ARG A 23 6.22 -7.46 -7.07
C ARG A 23 5.64 -8.24 -5.89
N ARG A 24 4.80 -9.24 -6.18
CA ARG A 24 4.24 -10.13 -5.13
C ARG A 24 5.30 -10.73 -4.20
N ASP A 25 6.44 -11.13 -4.75
CA ASP A 25 7.52 -11.77 -3.98
C ASP A 25 8.19 -10.78 -3.00
N GLU A 26 8.31 -9.50 -3.39
CA GLU A 26 8.79 -8.43 -2.50
C GLU A 26 7.81 -8.19 -1.34
N VAL A 27 6.51 -8.17 -1.64
CA VAL A 27 5.46 -8.02 -0.62
C VAL A 27 5.48 -9.20 0.35
N ALA A 28 5.71 -10.42 -0.13
CA ALA A 28 5.80 -11.59 0.74
C ALA A 28 7.03 -11.56 1.65
N ALA A 29 8.16 -11.04 1.15
CA ALA A 29 9.40 -10.90 1.91
C ALA A 29 9.35 -9.79 2.97
N ASP A 30 8.73 -8.65 2.66
CA ASP A 30 8.59 -7.52 3.59
C ASP A 30 7.29 -6.74 3.37
N ARG A 31 6.20 -7.23 3.99
CA ARG A 31 4.89 -6.57 3.92
C ARG A 31 4.89 -5.16 4.51
N VAL A 32 5.71 -4.90 5.53
CA VAL A 32 5.72 -3.61 6.25
C VAL A 32 6.49 -2.56 5.47
N GLY A 33 7.69 -2.90 4.99
CA GLY A 33 8.49 -2.01 4.14
C GLY A 33 7.76 -1.67 2.85
N VAL A 34 7.15 -2.66 2.19
CA VAL A 34 6.38 -2.43 0.96
C VAL A 34 5.13 -1.57 1.20
N ALA A 35 4.38 -1.79 2.29
CA ALA A 35 3.24 -0.94 2.61
C ALA A 35 3.64 0.52 2.87
N ARG A 36 4.78 0.75 3.56
CA ARG A 36 5.33 2.09 3.80
C ARG A 36 5.79 2.77 2.50
N ALA A 37 6.52 2.05 1.66
CA ALA A 37 6.98 2.56 0.37
C ALA A 37 5.79 2.93 -0.53
N ALA A 38 4.76 2.08 -0.57
CA ALA A 38 3.55 2.36 -1.31
C ALA A 38 2.81 3.60 -0.78
N ALA A 39 2.66 3.73 0.55
CA ALA A 39 2.00 4.89 1.16
C ALA A 39 2.70 6.21 0.82
N ALA A 40 4.03 6.23 0.91
CA ALA A 40 4.85 7.38 0.53
C ALA A 40 4.71 7.70 -0.97
N SER A 41 4.76 6.67 -1.85
CA SER A 41 4.66 6.87 -3.31
C SER A 41 3.29 7.37 -3.77
N LEU A 42 2.22 6.96 -3.09
CA LEU A 42 0.84 7.30 -3.43
C LEU A 42 0.37 8.59 -2.74
N GLY A 43 1.12 9.08 -1.75
CA GLY A 43 0.68 10.19 -0.89
C GLY A 43 -0.62 9.86 -0.13
N ALA A 44 -0.83 8.58 0.20
CA ALA A 44 -2.08 8.08 0.77
C ALA A 44 -1.82 7.05 1.89
N THR A 45 -2.75 6.94 2.84
CA THR A 45 -2.72 5.84 3.81
C THR A 45 -3.00 4.53 3.08
N VAL A 46 -2.16 3.53 3.28
CA VAL A 46 -2.31 2.19 2.67
C VAL A 46 -2.70 1.18 3.74
N LEU A 47 -3.80 0.45 3.50
CA LEU A 47 -4.14 -0.79 4.20
C LEU A 47 -3.88 -1.97 3.27
N LEU A 48 -2.73 -2.61 3.42
CA LEU A 48 -2.39 -3.81 2.68
C LEU A 48 -3.12 -5.02 3.27
N LYS A 49 -4.16 -5.50 2.57
CA LYS A 49 -4.99 -6.64 2.97
C LYS A 49 -4.15 -7.93 3.08
N GLY A 50 -4.44 -8.76 4.07
CA GLY A 50 -3.87 -10.10 4.26
C GLY A 50 -3.85 -10.49 5.73
N ILE A 51 -2.98 -11.43 6.11
CA ILE A 51 -2.88 -11.95 7.47
C ILE A 51 -1.43 -11.81 7.96
N PRO A 52 -1.14 -10.88 8.89
CA PRO A 52 -1.99 -9.77 9.29
C PRO A 52 -2.11 -8.71 8.17
N SER A 53 -3.16 -7.90 8.23
CA SER A 53 -3.22 -6.65 7.47
C SER A 53 -2.17 -5.67 8.01
N VAL A 54 -1.61 -4.85 7.12
CA VAL A 54 -0.62 -3.83 7.47
C VAL A 54 -1.20 -2.46 7.12
N VAL A 55 -1.06 -1.48 8.03
CA VAL A 55 -1.48 -0.10 7.81
C VAL A 55 -0.25 0.81 7.83
N ALA A 56 -0.09 1.66 6.83
CA ALA A 56 0.98 2.64 6.73
C ALA A 56 0.43 4.02 6.34
N ALA A 57 0.93 5.08 6.99
CA ALA A 57 0.68 6.46 6.61
C ALA A 57 1.72 6.94 5.57
N PRO A 58 1.43 8.01 4.79
CA PRO A 58 2.35 8.59 3.81
C PRO A 58 3.72 8.99 4.38
#